data_AF-A0A1H4ZZX3-F1
#
_entry.id   AF-A0A1H4ZZX3-F1
#
_cell.length_a   1.000
_cell.length_b   1.000
_cell.length_c   1.000
_cell.angle_alpha   90.00
_cell.angle_beta   90.00
_cell.angle_gamma   90.00
#
_symmetry.space_group_name_H-M   'P 1'
#
loop_
_entity.id
_entity.type
_entity.pdbx_description
1 polymer ?
#
loop_
_entity_poly.entity_id
_entity_poly.type
_entity_poly.pdbx_seq_one_letter_code
_entity_poly.pdbx_strand_id
1 'polypeptide(L)'
;MLVLRPVELTDLPQLQQLARDSLVGVTSLPDDTECLREKILDSCASFEKDVESHGPENYFFVLEDLTRERLVGCSEILATAGFSEPFYSLRNRHFTSASRELNIEHGVPALSLCHDLSGHTLLRGFHIDAALVRTRFSELLSRARLLFIAAHARRFSEAVITEIVGFSSDDGHSPFWDAVGKHFFDLPYVEAERLCGLESRTFLAELMPQYPIYVPMLPQAAQDCIGRIHPDGQEAFDILEREGFETNSYIDLFDGGPTLYARTPGIRSIAQSQTGTVKPGASIDARGSYLVCNDSLKDYRAIVADLDYQAGQPVRLSGEMCAALNVTEGSPIRLIAL
;
A
#
# COMPACT_ATOMS: atom_id res chain seq x y z
N MET A 1 8.57 10.61 20.01
CA MET A 1 7.44 9.68 19.74
C MET A 1 7.18 9.68 18.24
N LEU A 2 6.84 8.54 17.63
CA LEU A 2 6.48 8.50 16.21
C LEU A 2 4.96 8.63 16.04
N VAL A 3 4.54 9.48 15.12
CA VAL A 3 3.13 9.76 14.85
C VAL A 3 2.87 9.69 13.34
N LEU A 4 1.88 8.91 12.96
CA LEU A 4 1.38 8.91 11.59
C LEU A 4 0.35 10.03 11.44
N ARG A 5 0.50 10.86 10.41
CA ARG A 5 -0.39 11.98 10.09
C ARG A 5 -0.55 12.16 8.58
N PRO A 6 -1.61 12.84 8.10
CA PRO A 6 -1.68 13.37 6.76
C PRO A 6 -0.42 14.15 6.39
N VAL A 7 -0.01 14.01 5.13
CA VAL A 7 1.09 14.78 4.56
C VAL A 7 0.71 16.26 4.41
N GLU A 8 1.67 17.14 4.60
CA GLU A 8 1.54 18.58 4.41
C GLU A 8 2.53 19.08 3.35
N LEU A 9 2.27 20.23 2.72
CA LEU A 9 3.15 20.76 1.67
C LEU A 9 4.58 21.04 2.15
N THR A 10 4.74 21.36 3.44
CA THR A 10 6.02 21.55 4.11
C THR A 10 6.86 20.27 4.22
N ASP A 11 6.24 19.11 4.05
CA ASP A 11 6.94 17.81 4.10
C ASP A 11 7.70 17.49 2.82
N LEU A 12 7.43 18.20 1.72
CA LEU A 12 7.97 17.89 0.38
C LEU A 12 9.48 17.58 0.35
N PRO A 13 10.37 18.37 1.01
CA PRO A 13 11.80 18.06 0.99
C PRO A 13 12.15 16.73 1.67
N GLN A 14 11.49 16.41 2.79
CA GLN A 14 11.73 15.16 3.52
C GLN A 14 11.08 13.97 2.83
N LEU A 15 9.90 14.18 2.23
CA LEU A 15 9.23 13.17 1.43
C LEU A 15 10.04 12.81 0.17
N GLN A 16 10.69 13.78 -0.47
CA GLN A 16 11.59 13.50 -1.58
C GLN A 16 12.79 12.65 -1.15
N GLN A 17 13.32 12.88 0.06
CA GLN A 17 14.38 12.02 0.60
C GLN A 17 13.88 10.58 0.79
N LEU A 18 12.68 10.39 1.35
CA LEU A 18 12.06 9.07 1.45
C LEU A 18 11.83 8.42 0.07
N ALA A 19 11.46 9.20 -0.95
CA ALA A 19 11.29 8.69 -2.31
C ALA A 19 12.62 8.19 -2.90
N ARG A 20 13.73 8.90 -2.67
CA ARG A 20 15.09 8.48 -3.09
C ARG A 20 15.54 7.19 -2.43
N ASP A 21 15.21 7.04 -1.16
CA ASP A 21 15.61 5.88 -0.37
C ASP A 21 14.66 4.69 -0.59
N SER A 22 13.57 4.89 -1.33
CA SER A 22 12.59 3.84 -1.62
C SER A 22 13.06 2.87 -2.69
N LEU A 23 12.53 1.65 -2.61
CA LEU A 23 12.83 0.57 -3.54
C LEU A 23 12.39 0.95 -4.96
N VAL A 24 13.27 0.72 -5.95
CA VAL A 24 12.92 0.80 -7.37
C VAL A 24 11.76 -0.16 -7.65
N GLY A 25 10.68 0.34 -8.28
CA GLY A 25 9.42 -0.39 -8.44
C GLY A 25 8.28 0.15 -7.56
N VAL A 26 8.59 0.93 -6.51
CA VAL A 26 7.56 1.72 -5.79
C VAL A 26 7.23 2.99 -6.57
N THR A 27 6.74 2.85 -7.80
CA THR A 27 6.46 3.98 -8.73
C THR A 27 5.44 4.98 -8.23
N SER A 28 4.60 4.58 -7.27
CA SER A 28 3.71 5.49 -6.56
C SER A 28 4.42 6.56 -5.72
N LEU A 29 5.73 6.42 -5.47
CA LEU A 29 6.57 7.34 -4.70
C LEU A 29 7.82 7.76 -5.52
N PRO A 30 7.67 8.56 -6.58
CA PRO A 30 8.78 8.93 -7.45
C PRO A 30 9.72 9.95 -6.78
N ASP A 31 11.03 9.86 -7.01
CA ASP A 31 11.99 10.96 -6.71
C ASP A 31 11.85 12.07 -7.76
N ASP A 32 10.69 12.72 -7.76
CA ASP A 32 10.42 13.90 -8.56
C ASP A 32 9.65 14.95 -7.75
N THR A 33 10.21 16.15 -7.68
CA THR A 33 9.69 17.21 -6.83
C THR A 33 8.30 17.68 -7.27
N GLU A 34 8.04 17.77 -8.57
CA GLU A 34 6.74 18.26 -9.07
C GLU A 34 5.66 17.19 -8.91
N CYS A 35 5.95 15.93 -9.25
CA CYS A 35 5.03 14.82 -9.02
C CYS A 35 4.67 14.67 -7.53
N LEU A 36 5.66 14.75 -6.63
CA LEU A 36 5.40 14.70 -5.19
C LEU A 36 4.59 15.90 -4.70
N ARG A 37 4.87 17.11 -5.23
CA ARG A 37 4.11 18.32 -4.91
C ARG A 37 2.63 18.17 -5.29
N GLU A 38 2.35 17.67 -6.49
CA GLU A 38 0.97 17.41 -6.95
C GLU A 38 0.27 16.37 -6.09
N LYS A 39 0.94 15.24 -5.79
CA LYS A 39 0.40 14.20 -4.89
C LYS A 39 0.03 14.75 -3.52
N ILE A 40 0.86 15.63 -2.94
CA ILE A 40 0.57 16.28 -1.66
C ILE A 40 -0.67 17.18 -1.78
N LEU A 41 -0.75 18.01 -2.83
CA LEU A 41 -1.88 18.91 -3.04
C LEU A 41 -3.19 18.14 -3.23
N ASP A 42 -3.17 17.06 -4.01
CA ASP A 42 -4.32 16.17 -4.22
C ASP A 42 -4.74 15.51 -2.91
N SER A 43 -3.78 15.06 -2.11
CA SER A 43 -4.07 14.47 -0.80
C SER A 43 -4.69 15.49 0.15
N CYS A 44 -4.14 16.71 0.22
CA CYS A 44 -4.70 17.80 1.02
C CYS A 44 -6.15 18.09 0.59
N ALA A 45 -6.42 18.16 -0.72
CA ALA A 45 -7.77 18.36 -1.23
C ALA A 45 -8.71 17.20 -0.85
N SER A 46 -8.23 15.96 -0.88
CA SER A 46 -8.99 14.76 -0.53
C SER A 46 -9.40 14.72 0.96
N PHE A 47 -8.57 15.24 1.85
CA PHE A 47 -8.88 15.38 3.29
C PHE A 47 -9.91 16.48 3.59
N GLU A 48 -10.08 17.47 2.71
CA GLU A 48 -11.07 18.56 2.86
C GLU A 48 -12.42 18.22 2.21
N LYS A 49 -12.44 17.30 1.24
CA LYS A 49 -13.65 16.93 0.52
C LYS A 49 -14.61 16.13 1.39
N ASP A 50 -15.85 16.58 1.47
CA ASP A 50 -16.97 15.73 1.89
C ASP A 50 -17.43 14.86 0.72
N VAL A 51 -17.51 13.55 0.92
CA VAL A 51 -17.82 12.58 -0.14
C VAL A 51 -18.85 11.56 0.34
N GLU A 52 -19.76 11.19 -0.54
CA GLU A 52 -20.82 10.22 -0.23
C GLU A 52 -20.43 8.77 -0.62
N SER A 53 -19.45 8.62 -1.51
CA SER A 53 -18.94 7.34 -2.01
C SER A 53 -17.47 7.46 -2.42
N HIS A 54 -16.80 6.33 -2.65
CA HIS A 54 -15.41 6.32 -3.14
C HIS A 54 -15.29 6.97 -4.53
N GLY A 55 -14.26 7.78 -4.72
CA GLY A 55 -14.02 8.53 -5.95
C GLY A 55 -12.54 8.63 -6.30
N PRO A 56 -12.07 9.76 -6.86
CA PRO A 56 -10.66 9.97 -7.23
C PRO A 56 -9.75 10.26 -6.03
N GLU A 57 -10.30 10.31 -4.80
CA GLU A 57 -9.56 10.76 -3.62
C GLU A 57 -8.33 9.89 -3.34
N ASN A 58 -7.25 10.55 -2.92
CA ASN A 58 -6.03 9.94 -2.46
C ASN A 58 -5.69 10.44 -1.05
N TYR A 59 -5.26 9.54 -0.17
CA TYR A 59 -4.94 9.83 1.22
C TYR A 59 -3.50 9.44 1.47
N PHE A 60 -2.63 10.43 1.58
CA PHE A 60 -1.20 10.25 1.77
C PHE A 60 -0.82 10.60 3.21
N PHE A 61 -0.20 9.64 3.88
CA PHE A 61 0.25 9.72 5.26
C PHE A 61 1.78 9.67 5.34
N VAL A 62 2.32 10.39 6.31
CA VAL A 62 3.74 10.35 6.69
C VAL A 62 3.87 9.92 8.15
N LEU A 63 4.96 9.23 8.47
CA LEU A 63 5.35 8.88 9.84
C LEU A 63 6.42 9.86 10.30
N GLU A 64 6.10 10.66 11.30
CA GLU A 64 6.96 11.73 11.82
C GLU A 64 7.52 11.37 13.20
N ASP A 65 8.82 11.56 13.37
CA ASP A 65 9.48 11.56 14.68
C ASP A 65 9.39 12.96 15.30
N LEU A 66 8.41 13.17 16.18
CA LEU A 66 8.18 14.45 16.85
C LEU A 66 9.37 14.96 17.68
N THR A 67 10.30 14.07 18.06
CA THR A 67 11.48 14.47 18.84
C THR A 67 12.58 15.02 17.94
N ARG A 68 12.67 14.53 16.71
CA ARG A 68 13.69 14.93 15.73
C ARG A 68 13.16 15.81 14.62
N GLU A 69 11.84 16.03 14.59
CA GLU A 69 11.12 16.79 13.54
C GLU A 69 11.45 16.27 12.14
N ARG A 70 11.51 14.93 12.01
CA ARG A 70 11.84 14.27 10.75
C ARG A 70 10.82 13.22 10.33
N LEU A 71 10.61 13.09 9.03
CA LEU A 71 9.87 11.97 8.46
C LEU A 71 10.76 10.73 8.41
N VAL A 72 10.16 9.58 8.70
CA VAL A 72 10.84 8.27 8.78
C VAL A 72 10.09 7.18 8.01
N GLY A 73 9.06 7.56 7.26
CA GLY A 73 8.28 6.68 6.42
C GLY A 73 7.03 7.35 5.88
N CYS A 74 6.40 6.73 4.89
CA CYS A 74 5.20 7.23 4.24
C CYS A 74 4.35 6.08 3.68
N SER A 75 3.07 6.35 3.46
CA SER A 75 2.14 5.37 2.89
C SER A 75 0.89 6.05 2.34
N GLU A 76 0.29 5.49 1.29
CA GLU A 76 -0.86 6.08 0.61
C GLU A 76 -2.02 5.09 0.48
N ILE A 77 -3.23 5.64 0.39
CA ILE A 77 -4.46 4.96 -0.03
C ILE A 77 -5.04 5.72 -1.22
N LEU A 78 -5.25 5.04 -2.34
CA LEU A 78 -6.11 5.54 -3.41
C LEU A 78 -7.51 4.98 -3.20
N ALA A 79 -8.52 5.84 -3.11
CA ALA A 79 -9.90 5.44 -2.83
C ALA A 79 -10.43 4.46 -3.87
N THR A 80 -10.14 4.72 -5.14
CA THR A 80 -10.55 3.90 -6.28
C THR A 80 -9.40 3.74 -7.29
N ALA A 81 -8.82 2.55 -7.38
CA ALA A 81 -7.93 2.17 -8.46
C ALA A 81 -8.66 2.29 -9.80
N GLY A 82 -7.99 2.80 -10.82
CA GLY A 82 -8.60 2.87 -12.15
C GLY A 82 -9.52 4.08 -12.37
N PHE A 83 -9.61 5.04 -11.44
CA PHE A 83 -10.62 6.11 -11.51
C PHE A 83 -10.36 7.11 -12.64
N SER A 84 -9.19 7.74 -12.63
CA SER A 84 -8.81 8.72 -13.67
C SER A 84 -8.26 8.02 -14.92
N GLU A 85 -7.58 6.91 -14.73
CA GLU A 85 -6.91 6.14 -15.78
C GLU A 85 -6.97 4.65 -15.43
N PRO A 86 -7.03 3.72 -16.40
CA PRO A 86 -7.17 2.30 -16.13
C PRO A 86 -6.03 1.74 -15.28
N PHE A 87 -6.37 0.91 -14.30
CA PHE A 87 -5.39 0.21 -13.49
C PHE A 87 -4.99 -1.12 -14.16
N TYR A 88 -3.89 -1.09 -14.91
CA TYR A 88 -3.42 -2.24 -15.69
C TYR A 88 -2.65 -3.26 -14.84
N SER A 89 -2.97 -4.54 -15.04
CA SER A 89 -2.24 -5.68 -14.48
C SER A 89 -2.20 -6.85 -15.47
N LEU A 90 -1.33 -7.82 -15.24
CA LEU A 90 -1.31 -9.08 -15.99
C LEU A 90 -2.09 -10.14 -15.22
N ARG A 91 -3.18 -10.63 -15.81
CA ARG A 91 -3.94 -11.75 -15.27
C ARG A 91 -3.27 -13.07 -15.64
N ASN A 92 -2.80 -13.80 -14.63
CA ASN A 92 -2.24 -15.13 -14.75
C ASN A 92 -3.36 -16.19 -14.63
N ARG A 93 -3.78 -16.75 -15.76
CA ARG A 93 -4.79 -17.82 -15.82
C ARG A 93 -4.38 -18.93 -16.78
N HIS A 94 -4.93 -20.11 -16.55
CA HIS A 94 -4.71 -21.25 -17.43
C HIS A 94 -5.71 -21.23 -18.60
N PHE A 95 -5.22 -21.42 -19.82
CA PHE A 95 -6.05 -21.83 -20.96
C PHE A 95 -6.06 -23.35 -21.05
N THR A 96 -7.22 -23.94 -21.34
CA THR A 96 -7.30 -25.39 -21.58
C THR A 96 -6.90 -25.68 -23.01
N SER A 97 -5.84 -26.47 -23.20
CA SER A 97 -5.44 -27.01 -24.49
C SER A 97 -5.82 -28.48 -24.55
N ALA A 98 -6.63 -28.85 -25.53
CA ALA A 98 -7.12 -30.21 -25.72
C ALA A 98 -6.85 -30.69 -27.15
N SER A 99 -6.21 -31.85 -27.28
CA SER A 99 -6.07 -32.59 -28.53
C SER A 99 -6.74 -33.95 -28.38
N ARG A 100 -7.82 -34.15 -29.14
CA ARG A 100 -8.58 -35.40 -29.13
C ARG A 100 -7.76 -36.54 -29.72
N GLU A 101 -7.01 -36.27 -30.78
CA GLU A 101 -6.18 -37.24 -31.51
C GLU A 101 -5.03 -37.76 -30.64
N LEU A 102 -4.46 -36.89 -29.80
CA LEU A 102 -3.39 -37.25 -28.87
C LEU A 102 -3.92 -37.70 -27.50
N ASN A 103 -5.23 -37.56 -27.24
CA ASN A 103 -5.85 -37.79 -25.93
C ASN A 103 -5.15 -37.00 -24.81
N ILE A 104 -4.83 -35.73 -25.09
CA ILE A 104 -4.17 -34.80 -24.16
C ILE A 104 -5.15 -33.67 -23.86
N GLU A 105 -5.34 -33.37 -22.58
CA GLU A 105 -6.01 -32.16 -22.09
C GLU A 105 -5.19 -31.63 -20.91
N HIS A 106 -4.72 -30.39 -20.99
CA HIS A 106 -4.00 -29.76 -19.89
C HIS A 106 -4.20 -28.24 -19.88
N GLY A 107 -4.06 -27.64 -18.70
CA GLY A 107 -4.01 -26.20 -18.53
C GLY A 107 -2.64 -25.65 -18.88
N VAL A 108 -2.59 -24.59 -19.68
CA VAL A 108 -1.37 -23.86 -20.02
C VAL A 108 -1.44 -22.48 -19.37
N PRO A 109 -0.55 -22.14 -18.42
CA PRO A 109 -0.55 -20.82 -17.78
C PRO A 109 -0.20 -19.74 -18.79
N ALA A 110 -0.93 -18.63 -18.75
CA ALA A 110 -0.73 -17.50 -19.62
C ALA A 110 -1.06 -16.18 -18.92
N LEU A 111 -0.35 -15.14 -19.32
CA LEU A 111 -0.51 -13.77 -18.83
C LEU A 111 -1.31 -12.98 -19.85
N SER A 112 -2.35 -12.29 -19.41
CA SER A 112 -3.17 -11.42 -20.27
C SER A 112 -3.27 -10.03 -19.66
N LEU A 113 -2.98 -9.00 -20.46
CA LEU A 113 -3.19 -7.61 -20.06
C LEU A 113 -4.68 -7.38 -19.77
N CYS A 114 -4.99 -6.73 -18.65
CA CYS A 114 -6.35 -6.41 -18.23
C CYS A 114 -6.37 -5.20 -17.30
N HIS A 115 -7.58 -4.77 -16.92
CA HIS A 115 -7.81 -3.74 -15.92
C HIS A 115 -8.90 -4.16 -14.91
N ASP A 116 -9.02 -5.47 -14.68
CA ASP A 116 -10.06 -6.12 -13.87
C ASP A 116 -10.08 -5.63 -12.41
N LEU A 117 -8.98 -5.06 -11.94
CA LEU A 117 -8.80 -4.59 -10.58
C LEU A 117 -9.25 -3.14 -10.37
N SER A 118 -9.65 -2.43 -11.43
CA SER A 118 -10.29 -1.12 -11.33
C SER A 118 -11.52 -1.17 -10.42
N GLY A 119 -11.77 -0.11 -9.65
CA GLY A 119 -12.89 -0.02 -8.72
C GLY A 119 -12.59 -0.48 -7.28
N HIS A 120 -11.44 -1.10 -7.04
CA HIS A 120 -11.00 -1.46 -5.69
C HIS A 120 -10.23 -0.31 -5.02
N THR A 121 -10.19 -0.28 -3.69
CA THR A 121 -9.29 0.62 -2.96
C THR A 121 -7.87 0.08 -3.05
N LEU A 122 -6.88 0.94 -3.30
CA LEU A 122 -5.49 0.53 -3.52
C LEU A 122 -4.58 1.11 -2.44
N LEU A 123 -3.85 0.23 -1.75
CA LEU A 123 -2.75 0.62 -0.87
C LEU A 123 -1.46 0.70 -1.69
N ARG A 124 -0.73 1.80 -1.57
CA ARG A 124 0.55 2.03 -2.27
C ARG A 124 1.49 2.94 -1.49
N GLY A 125 2.66 3.23 -2.04
CA GLY A 125 3.62 4.21 -1.50
C GLY A 125 4.18 3.86 -0.12
N PHE A 126 4.13 2.58 0.28
CA PHE A 126 4.67 2.13 1.56
C PHE A 126 6.20 2.14 1.50
N HIS A 127 6.80 3.02 2.29
CA HIS A 127 8.25 3.06 2.50
C HIS A 127 8.53 3.47 3.94
N ILE A 128 9.54 2.86 4.57
CA ILE A 128 9.96 3.18 5.93
C ILE A 128 11.47 3.11 6.03
N ASP A 129 12.05 3.99 6.87
CA ASP A 129 13.47 3.96 7.20
C ASP A 129 13.91 2.52 7.56
N ALA A 130 15.04 2.06 7.02
CA ALA A 130 15.57 0.72 7.26
C ALA A 130 15.73 0.37 8.75
N ALA A 131 15.98 1.35 9.61
CA ALA A 131 16.09 1.17 11.06
C ALA A 131 14.76 0.84 11.77
N LEU A 132 13.62 1.04 11.09
CA LEU A 132 12.27 0.79 11.61
C LEU A 132 11.60 -0.41 10.92
N VAL A 133 12.26 -1.03 9.93
CA VAL A 133 11.84 -2.29 9.32
C VAL A 133 11.75 -3.38 10.38
N ARG A 134 10.70 -4.19 10.30
CA ARG A 134 10.30 -5.24 11.26
C ARG A 134 10.09 -4.76 12.70
N THR A 135 9.64 -3.52 12.87
CA THR A 135 9.28 -2.98 14.20
C THR A 135 7.77 -2.70 14.30
N ARG A 136 7.29 -2.38 15.50
CA ARG A 136 5.91 -1.93 15.69
C ARG A 136 5.53 -0.67 14.88
N PHE A 137 6.51 0.06 14.36
CA PHE A 137 6.29 1.27 13.59
C PHE A 137 6.05 1.01 12.10
N SER A 138 6.57 -0.08 11.54
CA SER A 138 6.18 -0.53 10.19
C SER A 138 4.75 -1.07 10.19
N GLU A 139 4.36 -1.79 11.25
CA GLU A 139 2.98 -2.18 11.53
C GLU A 139 2.07 -0.95 11.63
N LEU A 140 2.45 0.08 12.39
CA LEU A 140 1.73 1.37 12.45
C LEU A 140 1.56 1.99 11.07
N LEU A 141 2.66 2.16 10.32
CA LEU A 141 2.64 2.81 9.02
C LEU A 141 1.70 2.08 8.03
N SER A 142 1.74 0.76 8.00
CA SER A 142 0.90 -0.01 7.10
C SER A 142 -0.56 -0.04 7.55
N ARG A 143 -0.82 -0.41 8.81
CA ARG A 143 -2.17 -0.74 9.31
C ARG A 143 -2.97 0.48 9.77
N ALA A 144 -2.34 1.62 10.06
CA ALA A 144 -3.09 2.85 10.33
C ALA A 144 -3.92 3.30 9.13
N ARG A 145 -3.51 2.94 7.90
CA ARG A 145 -4.35 3.12 6.70
C ARG A 145 -5.63 2.29 6.77
N LEU A 146 -5.55 1.07 7.27
CA LEU A 146 -6.69 0.18 7.45
C LEU A 146 -7.64 0.72 8.54
N LEU A 147 -7.09 1.27 9.63
CA LEU A 147 -7.88 1.96 10.66
C LEU A 147 -8.60 3.21 10.10
N PHE A 148 -7.94 3.96 9.21
CA PHE A 148 -8.55 5.08 8.50
C PHE A 148 -9.71 4.62 7.59
N ILE A 149 -9.53 3.52 6.86
CA ILE A 149 -10.62 2.89 6.09
C ILE A 149 -11.78 2.49 7.01
N ALA A 150 -11.49 1.92 8.18
CA ALA A 150 -12.52 1.53 9.15
C ALA A 150 -13.31 2.74 9.69
N ALA A 151 -12.63 3.86 9.95
CA ALA A 151 -13.26 5.11 10.42
C ALA A 151 -14.10 5.80 9.33
N HIS A 152 -13.73 5.63 8.06
CA HIS A 152 -14.32 6.37 6.93
C HIS A 152 -14.77 5.46 5.78
N ALA A 153 -15.39 4.32 6.11
CA ALA A 153 -15.70 3.25 5.15
C ALA A 153 -16.41 3.69 3.86
N ARG A 154 -17.27 4.73 3.90
CA ARG A 154 -17.97 5.26 2.72
C ARG A 154 -17.04 5.82 1.63
N ARG A 155 -15.81 6.20 2.00
CA ARG A 155 -14.80 6.74 1.09
C ARG A 155 -14.07 5.65 0.29
N PHE A 156 -14.33 4.38 0.58
CA PHE A 156 -13.55 3.26 0.08
C PHE A 156 -14.43 2.16 -0.49
N SER A 157 -13.84 1.33 -1.34
CA SER A 157 -14.46 0.15 -1.90
C SER A 157 -14.57 -0.96 -0.85
N GLU A 158 -15.46 -1.94 -1.09
CA GLU A 158 -15.62 -3.11 -0.22
C GLU A 158 -14.48 -4.14 -0.35
N ALA A 159 -13.53 -3.91 -1.24
CA ALA A 159 -12.28 -4.66 -1.29
C ALA A 159 -11.07 -3.74 -1.47
N VAL A 160 -9.96 -4.20 -0.90
CA VAL A 160 -8.68 -3.52 -0.89
C VAL A 160 -7.67 -4.40 -1.61
N ILE A 161 -6.85 -3.76 -2.44
CA ILE A 161 -5.74 -4.38 -3.16
C ILE A 161 -4.43 -3.67 -2.88
N THR A 162 -3.33 -4.34 -3.17
CA THR A 162 -2.00 -3.73 -3.26
C THR A 162 -1.14 -4.53 -4.25
N GLU A 163 -0.26 -3.86 -4.98
CA GLU A 163 0.79 -4.53 -5.75
C GLU A 163 2.08 -4.48 -4.91
N ILE A 164 2.65 -5.66 -4.63
CA ILE A 164 3.94 -5.78 -3.96
C ILE A 164 5.02 -5.84 -5.03
N VAL A 165 6.06 -5.02 -4.86
CA VAL A 165 7.20 -4.94 -5.81
C VAL A 165 7.78 -6.34 -6.07
N GLY A 166 7.90 -6.67 -7.35
CA GLY A 166 8.41 -7.94 -7.84
C GLY A 166 9.93 -8.05 -7.73
N PHE A 167 10.43 -9.27 -7.92
CA PHE A 167 11.85 -9.53 -7.81
C PHE A 167 12.66 -8.76 -8.86
N SER A 168 13.63 -8.00 -8.39
CA SER A 168 14.82 -7.58 -9.13
C SER A 168 16.06 -7.93 -8.32
N SER A 169 17.21 -7.97 -8.98
CA SER A 169 18.50 -8.25 -8.35
C SER A 169 19.19 -6.97 -7.88
N ASP A 170 20.23 -7.09 -7.06
CA ASP A 170 20.93 -5.96 -6.43
C ASP A 170 21.51 -4.94 -7.44
N ASP A 171 21.72 -5.34 -8.69
CA ASP A 171 22.17 -4.49 -9.80
C ASP A 171 21.00 -3.87 -10.60
N GLY A 172 19.77 -4.07 -10.15
CA GLY A 172 18.55 -3.52 -10.74
C GLY A 172 18.04 -4.30 -11.95
N HIS A 173 18.47 -5.55 -12.17
CA HIS A 173 17.93 -6.39 -13.24
C HIS A 173 16.68 -7.15 -12.80
N SER A 174 15.59 -7.01 -13.55
CA SER A 174 14.37 -7.82 -13.45
C SER A 174 14.30 -8.84 -14.60
N PRO A 175 14.45 -10.14 -14.32
CA PRO A 175 14.33 -11.19 -15.34
C PRO A 175 12.95 -11.22 -16.01
N PHE A 176 11.91 -10.84 -15.28
CA PHE A 176 10.55 -10.73 -15.81
C PHE A 176 10.46 -9.59 -16.83
N TRP A 177 10.95 -8.39 -16.48
CA TRP A 177 10.98 -7.24 -17.38
C TRP A 177 11.75 -7.55 -18.67
N ASP A 178 12.94 -8.16 -18.54
CA ASP A 178 13.79 -8.51 -19.69
C ASP A 178 13.12 -9.48 -20.66
N ALA A 179 12.25 -10.37 -20.16
CA ALA A 179 11.55 -11.36 -20.97
C ALA A 179 10.21 -10.88 -21.54
N VAL A 180 9.67 -9.76 -21.03
CA VAL A 180 8.35 -9.25 -21.42
C VAL A 180 8.46 -7.81 -21.90
N GLY A 181 8.47 -6.84 -20.98
CA GLY A 181 8.33 -5.42 -21.30
C GLY A 181 9.48 -4.85 -22.15
N LYS A 182 10.72 -5.28 -21.90
CA LYS A 182 11.89 -4.78 -22.65
C LYS A 182 11.79 -4.97 -24.15
N HIS A 183 11.10 -6.00 -24.62
CA HIS A 183 10.90 -6.25 -26.06
C HIS A 183 10.03 -5.18 -26.75
N PHE A 184 9.24 -4.42 -25.98
CA PHE A 184 8.33 -3.38 -26.49
C PHE A 184 8.86 -1.97 -26.23
N PHE A 185 9.68 -1.80 -25.18
CA PHE A 185 10.20 -0.51 -24.74
C PHE A 185 11.68 -0.26 -25.06
N ASP A 186 12.47 -1.31 -25.23
CA ASP A 186 13.93 -1.25 -25.38
C ASP A 186 14.64 -0.43 -24.28
N LEU A 187 14.11 -0.51 -23.05
CA LEU A 187 14.64 0.17 -21.87
C LEU A 187 15.02 -0.83 -20.76
N PRO A 188 16.08 -0.54 -19.97
CA PRO A 188 16.35 -1.26 -18.73
C PRO A 188 15.22 -1.09 -17.71
N TYR A 189 15.05 -2.09 -16.84
CA TYR A 189 13.98 -2.11 -15.82
C TYR A 189 13.93 -0.83 -14.97
N VAL A 190 15.07 -0.44 -14.37
CA VAL A 190 15.16 0.77 -13.52
C VAL A 190 14.73 2.03 -14.27
N GLU A 191 15.06 2.15 -15.56
CA GLU A 191 14.68 3.30 -16.37
C GLU A 191 13.18 3.28 -16.72
N ALA A 192 12.64 2.10 -17.02
CA ALA A 192 11.21 1.92 -17.27
C ALA A 192 10.36 2.26 -16.02
N GLU A 193 10.78 1.80 -14.84
CA GLU A 193 10.12 2.14 -13.57
C GLU A 193 10.20 3.63 -13.27
N ARG A 194 11.37 4.26 -13.49
CA ARG A 194 11.51 5.72 -13.33
C ARG A 194 10.55 6.47 -14.25
N LEU A 195 10.46 6.08 -15.53
CA LEU A 195 9.51 6.69 -16.47
C LEU A 195 8.06 6.44 -16.03
N CYS A 196 7.74 5.25 -15.54
CA CYS A 196 6.40 4.94 -15.02
C CYS A 196 6.03 5.78 -13.80
N GLY A 197 7.00 6.16 -12.96
CA GLY A 197 6.77 7.04 -11.81
C GLY A 197 6.61 8.53 -12.17
N LEU A 198 7.26 8.97 -13.24
CA LEU A 198 7.19 10.36 -13.74
C LEU A 198 5.96 10.60 -14.62
N GLU A 199 5.62 9.61 -15.44
CA GLU A 199 4.54 9.65 -16.41
C GLU A 199 3.35 8.79 -15.93
N SER A 200 2.35 8.60 -16.81
CA SER A 200 1.27 7.67 -16.56
C SER A 200 1.66 6.21 -16.89
N ARG A 201 1.28 5.27 -16.02
CA ARG A 201 1.31 3.81 -16.29
C ARG A 201 0.55 3.45 -17.57
N THR A 202 -0.46 4.22 -17.96
CA THR A 202 -1.28 3.99 -19.16
C THR A 202 -0.45 4.02 -20.43
N PHE A 203 0.44 5.01 -20.57
CA PHE A 203 1.28 5.13 -21.77
C PHE A 203 2.15 3.88 -21.99
N LEU A 204 2.66 3.31 -20.89
CA LEU A 204 3.46 2.09 -20.94
C LEU A 204 2.57 0.84 -21.14
N ALA A 205 1.35 0.81 -20.58
CA ALA A 205 0.46 -0.31 -20.80
C ALA A 205 -0.05 -0.42 -22.25
N GLU A 206 -0.19 0.69 -22.96
CA GLU A 206 -0.69 0.71 -24.35
C GLU A 206 0.24 0.02 -25.36
N LEU A 207 1.55 -0.06 -25.07
CA LEU A 207 2.53 -0.73 -25.93
C LEU A 207 2.72 -2.21 -25.59
N MET A 208 2.13 -2.69 -24.49
CA MET A 208 2.22 -4.09 -24.07
C MET A 208 1.34 -5.00 -24.95
N PRO A 209 1.71 -6.30 -25.07
CA PRO A 209 1.01 -7.22 -25.95
C PRO A 209 -0.43 -7.46 -25.48
N GLN A 210 -1.37 -7.21 -26.39
CA GLN A 210 -2.81 -7.38 -26.14
C GLN A 210 -3.26 -8.85 -26.18
N TYR A 211 -2.43 -9.74 -26.73
CA TYR A 211 -2.68 -11.18 -26.80
C TYR A 211 -1.98 -11.92 -25.64
N PRO A 212 -2.54 -13.06 -25.17
CA PRO A 212 -1.96 -13.79 -24.06
C PRO A 212 -0.51 -14.24 -24.32
N ILE A 213 0.35 -14.03 -23.33
CA ILE A 213 1.72 -14.56 -23.30
C ILE A 213 1.68 -15.90 -22.59
N TYR A 214 2.01 -16.98 -23.31
CA TYR A 214 2.15 -18.30 -22.69
C TYR A 214 3.37 -18.34 -21.78
N VAL A 215 3.16 -18.56 -20.49
CA VAL A 215 4.24 -18.64 -19.49
C VAL A 215 5.31 -19.67 -19.87
N PRO A 216 4.97 -20.87 -20.40
CA PRO A 216 5.98 -21.84 -20.82
C PRO A 216 6.89 -21.38 -21.97
N MET A 217 6.55 -20.30 -22.67
CA MET A 217 7.39 -19.71 -23.73
C MET A 217 8.39 -18.68 -23.18
N LEU A 218 8.27 -18.30 -21.90
CA LEU A 218 9.22 -17.40 -21.25
C LEU A 218 10.47 -18.15 -20.81
N PRO A 219 11.64 -17.50 -20.75
CA PRO A 219 12.82 -18.08 -20.10
C PRO A 219 12.52 -18.49 -18.65
N GLN A 220 13.14 -19.57 -18.17
CA GLN A 220 12.89 -20.09 -16.82
C GLN A 220 13.07 -19.03 -15.73
N ALA A 221 14.10 -18.19 -15.84
CA ALA A 221 14.35 -17.12 -14.88
C ALA A 221 13.19 -16.11 -14.77
N ALA A 222 12.47 -15.85 -15.87
CA ALA A 222 11.29 -14.98 -15.85
C ALA A 222 10.07 -15.70 -15.26
N GLN A 223 9.90 -16.99 -15.56
CA GLN A 223 8.83 -17.81 -14.95
C GLN A 223 8.97 -17.86 -13.43
N ASP A 224 10.20 -18.01 -12.93
CA ASP A 224 10.52 -18.05 -11.48
C ASP A 224 10.28 -16.70 -10.78
N CYS A 225 10.13 -15.60 -11.54
CA CYS A 225 9.83 -14.27 -10.99
C CYS A 225 8.33 -13.98 -10.90
N ILE A 226 7.46 -14.77 -11.55
CA ILE A 226 6.01 -14.54 -11.52
C ILE A 226 5.48 -14.72 -10.10
N GLY A 227 4.96 -13.64 -9.51
CA GLY A 227 4.48 -13.59 -8.13
C GLY A 227 5.59 -13.57 -7.08
N ARG A 228 6.86 -13.48 -7.49
CA ARG A 228 8.01 -13.44 -6.58
C ARG A 228 8.24 -12.00 -6.13
N ILE A 229 8.32 -11.82 -4.81
CA ILE A 229 8.48 -10.52 -4.15
C ILE A 229 9.96 -10.13 -4.10
N HIS A 230 10.25 -8.83 -4.21
CA HIS A 230 11.57 -8.28 -3.90
C HIS A 230 11.90 -8.50 -2.41
N PRO A 231 13.13 -8.92 -2.03
CA PRO A 231 13.50 -9.11 -0.61
C PRO A 231 13.16 -7.91 0.29
N ASP A 232 13.43 -6.69 -0.16
CA ASP A 232 13.13 -5.46 0.58
C ASP A 232 11.62 -5.14 0.65
N GLY A 233 10.81 -5.71 -0.24
CA GLY A 233 9.35 -5.61 -0.23
C GLY A 233 8.66 -6.63 0.70
N GLN A 234 9.40 -7.60 1.24
CA GLN A 234 8.83 -8.71 2.01
C GLN A 234 8.08 -8.27 3.28
N GLU A 235 8.51 -7.19 3.92
CA GLU A 235 7.81 -6.68 5.10
C GLU A 235 6.38 -6.22 4.78
N ALA A 236 6.20 -5.49 3.67
CA ALA A 236 4.89 -4.99 3.27
C ALA A 236 3.90 -6.15 3.03
N PHE A 237 4.38 -7.22 2.37
CA PHE A 237 3.62 -8.46 2.19
C PHE A 237 3.25 -9.09 3.52
N ASP A 238 4.23 -9.35 4.39
CA ASP A 238 4.01 -10.09 5.63
C ASP A 238 3.03 -9.38 6.57
N ILE A 239 3.06 -8.04 6.63
CA ILE A 239 2.09 -7.27 7.42
C ILE A 239 0.68 -7.49 6.86
N LEU A 240 0.48 -7.39 5.55
CA LEU A 240 -0.84 -7.50 4.93
C LEU A 240 -1.36 -8.94 4.93
N GLU A 241 -0.49 -9.94 4.80
CA GLU A 241 -0.86 -11.34 4.97
C GLU A 241 -1.44 -11.60 6.38
N ARG A 242 -0.79 -11.07 7.43
CA ARG A 242 -1.33 -11.12 8.81
C ARG A 242 -2.66 -10.37 8.99
N GLU A 243 -2.94 -9.41 8.12
CA GLU A 243 -4.20 -8.69 8.09
C GLU A 243 -5.33 -9.44 7.36
N GLY A 244 -5.02 -10.56 6.71
CA GLY A 244 -5.98 -11.37 5.95
C GLY A 244 -5.99 -11.10 4.45
N PHE A 245 -4.95 -10.46 3.92
CA PHE A 245 -4.76 -10.35 2.47
C PHE A 245 -4.19 -11.66 1.91
N GLU A 246 -4.64 -12.01 0.71
CA GLU A 246 -4.19 -13.20 -0.02
C GLU A 246 -3.68 -12.81 -1.41
N THR A 247 -2.70 -13.55 -1.93
CA THR A 247 -2.29 -13.45 -3.33
C THR A 247 -3.44 -13.86 -4.25
N ASN A 248 -3.59 -13.18 -5.38
CA ASN A 248 -4.63 -13.48 -6.36
C ASN A 248 -4.01 -13.86 -7.73
N SER A 249 -4.82 -13.87 -8.79
CA SER A 249 -4.38 -14.22 -10.15
C SER A 249 -3.81 -13.04 -10.94
N TYR A 250 -3.40 -11.95 -10.29
CA TYR A 250 -2.86 -10.76 -10.95
C TYR A 250 -1.43 -10.51 -10.49
N ILE A 251 -0.60 -10.09 -11.44
CA ILE A 251 0.76 -9.65 -11.21
C ILE A 251 1.00 -8.30 -11.87
N ASP A 252 2.00 -7.58 -11.36
CA ASP A 252 2.46 -6.33 -11.94
C ASP A 252 2.97 -6.53 -13.38
N LEU A 253 2.79 -5.50 -14.19
CA LEU A 253 3.11 -5.48 -15.61
C LEU A 253 4.62 -5.43 -15.90
N PHE A 254 5.40 -4.86 -15.00
CA PHE A 254 6.82 -4.56 -15.16
C PHE A 254 7.71 -5.62 -14.54
N ASP A 255 7.46 -5.97 -13.28
CA ASP A 255 8.34 -6.85 -12.50
C ASP A 255 7.72 -8.21 -12.14
N GLY A 256 6.44 -8.40 -12.45
CA GLY A 256 5.72 -9.64 -12.16
C GLY A 256 5.42 -9.85 -10.67
N GLY A 257 5.56 -8.81 -9.85
CA GLY A 257 5.23 -8.81 -8.43
C GLY A 257 3.75 -9.13 -8.17
N PRO A 258 3.42 -9.80 -7.05
CA PRO A 258 2.06 -10.26 -6.81
C PRO A 258 1.13 -9.11 -6.40
N THR A 259 -0.12 -9.19 -6.84
CA THR A 259 -1.21 -8.40 -6.26
C THR A 259 -1.80 -9.15 -5.06
N LEU A 260 -1.95 -8.45 -3.93
CA LEU A 260 -2.71 -8.93 -2.77
C LEU A 260 -4.12 -8.37 -2.79
N TYR A 261 -5.06 -9.15 -2.25
CA TYR A 261 -6.48 -8.81 -2.21
C TYR A 261 -7.12 -9.21 -0.87
N ALA A 262 -8.01 -8.36 -0.36
CA ALA A 262 -8.91 -8.70 0.72
C ALA A 262 -10.25 -7.95 0.62
N ARG A 263 -11.33 -8.60 1.05
CA ARG A 263 -12.62 -7.92 1.29
C ARG A 263 -12.55 -7.21 2.64
N THR A 264 -13.10 -6.00 2.75
CA THR A 264 -13.03 -5.19 3.98
C THR A 264 -13.51 -5.91 5.25
N PRO A 265 -14.56 -6.76 5.25
CA PRO A 265 -14.95 -7.50 6.46
C PRO A 265 -13.96 -8.59 6.89
N GLY A 266 -13.04 -9.00 6.00
CA GLY A 266 -11.98 -9.98 6.29
C GLY A 266 -10.68 -9.36 6.77
N ILE A 267 -10.52 -8.03 6.66
CA ILE A 267 -9.29 -7.33 7.05
C ILE A 267 -9.27 -7.11 8.56
N ARG A 268 -8.28 -7.69 9.26
CA ARG A 268 -8.19 -7.70 10.73
C ARG A 268 -8.31 -6.31 11.36
N SER A 269 -7.50 -5.34 10.94
CA SER A 269 -7.51 -3.97 11.48
C SER A 269 -8.79 -3.20 11.14
N ILE A 270 -9.54 -3.60 10.11
CA ILE A 270 -10.85 -3.02 9.84
C ILE A 270 -11.89 -3.69 10.75
N ALA A 271 -12.05 -5.00 10.63
CA ALA A 271 -13.13 -5.77 11.22
C ALA A 271 -13.04 -5.89 12.75
N GLN A 272 -11.83 -5.89 13.31
CA GLN A 272 -11.61 -6.15 14.73
C GLN A 272 -11.20 -4.89 15.52
N SER A 273 -11.00 -3.75 14.85
CA SER A 273 -10.74 -2.51 15.56
C SER A 273 -11.91 -2.14 16.47
N GLN A 274 -11.57 -1.69 17.67
CA GLN A 274 -12.54 -1.25 18.67
C GLN A 274 -12.55 0.27 18.75
N THR A 275 -13.68 0.84 19.13
CA THR A 275 -13.78 2.26 19.47
C THR A 275 -13.84 2.44 20.99
N GLY A 276 -13.38 3.59 21.46
CA GLY A 276 -13.38 3.95 22.86
C GLY A 276 -13.32 5.47 23.03
N THR A 277 -13.41 5.92 24.28
CA THR A 277 -13.27 7.33 24.64
C THR A 277 -12.03 7.55 25.48
N VAL A 278 -11.38 8.70 25.29
CA VAL A 278 -10.13 9.03 25.99
C VAL A 278 -10.40 9.45 27.43
N LYS A 279 -9.56 8.97 28.34
CA LYS A 279 -9.46 9.42 29.73
C LYS A 279 -8.00 9.79 30.05
N PRO A 280 -7.65 11.08 30.19
CA PRO A 280 -6.28 11.47 30.51
C PRO A 280 -5.80 10.88 31.85
N GLY A 281 -4.54 10.45 31.91
CA GLY A 281 -3.95 9.92 33.15
C GLY A 281 -2.43 9.76 33.07
N ALA A 282 -1.74 10.01 34.18
CA ALA A 282 -0.27 10.04 34.22
C ALA A 282 0.40 8.65 34.27
N SER A 283 -0.25 7.65 34.87
CA SER A 283 0.28 6.28 34.97
C SER A 283 -0.62 5.28 34.24
N ILE A 284 -0.01 4.47 33.39
CA ILE A 284 -0.64 3.37 32.65
C ILE A 284 0.12 2.11 33.03
N ASP A 285 -0.55 1.17 33.71
CA ASP A 285 0.00 -0.17 33.99
C ASP A 285 -0.25 -1.08 32.78
N ALA A 286 0.47 -0.82 31.69
CA ALA A 286 0.18 -1.39 30.37
C ALA A 286 0.17 -2.92 30.38
N ARG A 287 -0.86 -3.49 29.75
CA ARG A 287 -1.08 -4.95 29.62
C ARG A 287 -0.96 -5.45 28.18
N GLY A 288 -0.88 -4.55 27.20
CA GLY A 288 -0.67 -4.86 25.79
C GLY A 288 -0.18 -3.66 24.98
N SER A 289 0.23 -3.91 23.75
CA SER A 289 0.63 -2.89 22.78
C SER A 289 -0.44 -2.76 21.70
N TYR A 290 -0.78 -1.54 21.33
CA TYR A 290 -1.90 -1.23 20.45
C TYR A 290 -1.49 -0.21 19.40
N LEU A 291 -2.06 -0.34 18.21
CA LEU A 291 -2.24 0.78 17.30
C LEU A 291 -3.44 1.58 17.77
N VAL A 292 -3.28 2.89 17.91
CA VAL A 292 -4.33 3.80 18.35
C VAL A 292 -4.40 4.97 17.40
N CYS A 293 -5.60 5.34 16.96
CA CYS A 293 -5.82 6.53 16.16
C CYS A 293 -7.01 7.34 16.67
N ASN A 294 -7.05 8.62 16.31
CA ASN A 294 -8.31 9.36 16.33
C ASN A 294 -9.15 8.98 15.10
N ASP A 295 -10.43 9.36 15.08
CA ASP A 295 -11.31 9.17 13.92
C ASP A 295 -11.46 10.49 13.11
N SER A 296 -10.51 11.43 13.25
CA SER A 296 -10.53 12.69 12.49
C SER A 296 -10.14 12.43 11.03
N LEU A 297 -10.75 13.17 10.11
CA LEU A 297 -10.39 13.10 8.70
C LEU A 297 -9.11 13.92 8.43
N LYS A 298 -9.22 15.25 8.53
CA LYS A 298 -8.13 16.19 8.27
C LYS A 298 -7.01 16.12 9.31
N ASP A 299 -7.38 16.00 10.58
CA ASP A 299 -6.43 15.93 11.69
C ASP A 299 -6.17 14.48 12.09
N TYR A 300 -6.26 13.53 11.14
CA TYR A 300 -6.02 12.12 11.43
C TYR A 300 -4.66 11.95 12.09
N ARG A 301 -4.61 11.20 13.19
CA ARG A 301 -3.37 10.87 13.89
C ARG A 301 -3.42 9.43 14.36
N ALA A 302 -2.31 8.71 14.20
CA ALA A 302 -2.16 7.36 14.74
C ALA A 302 -0.79 7.16 15.39
N ILE A 303 -0.74 6.38 16.48
CA ILE A 303 0.46 6.06 17.24
C ILE A 303 0.47 4.59 17.65
N VAL A 304 1.65 4.13 18.08
CA VAL A 304 1.76 2.92 18.91
C VAL A 304 1.67 3.32 20.37
N ALA A 305 0.83 2.65 21.15
CA ALA A 305 0.69 2.88 22.58
C ALA A 305 0.64 1.57 23.36
N ASP A 306 1.36 1.54 24.50
CA ASP A 306 1.28 0.46 25.46
C ASP A 306 0.20 0.81 26.49
N LEU A 307 -0.90 0.03 26.52
CA LEU A 307 -2.14 0.35 27.22
C LEU A 307 -2.64 -0.79 28.11
N ASP A 308 -3.40 -0.43 29.14
CA ASP A 308 -4.30 -1.35 29.86
C ASP A 308 -5.72 -1.17 29.30
N TYR A 309 -5.97 -1.75 28.13
CA TYR A 309 -7.26 -1.62 27.46
C TYR A 309 -8.24 -2.71 27.93
N GLN A 310 -9.43 -2.28 28.33
CA GLN A 310 -10.56 -3.15 28.62
C GLN A 310 -11.76 -2.68 27.80
N ALA A 311 -12.37 -3.60 27.03
CA ALA A 311 -13.52 -3.29 26.20
C ALA A 311 -14.67 -2.69 27.03
N GLY A 312 -15.25 -1.60 26.53
CA GLY A 312 -16.33 -0.87 27.21
C GLY A 312 -15.90 0.12 28.29
N GLN A 313 -14.61 0.24 28.60
CA GLN A 313 -14.10 1.26 29.52
C GLN A 313 -13.38 2.40 28.76
N PRO A 314 -13.34 3.63 29.32
CA PRO A 314 -12.52 4.70 28.77
C PRO A 314 -11.04 4.30 28.74
N VAL A 315 -10.37 4.63 27.64
CA VAL A 315 -8.96 4.30 27.41
C VAL A 315 -8.09 5.36 28.05
N ARG A 316 -7.23 4.93 28.98
CA ARG A 316 -6.31 5.85 29.64
C ARG A 316 -5.14 6.21 28.72
N LEU A 317 -4.95 7.49 28.46
CA LEU A 317 -3.84 8.02 27.66
C LEU A 317 -3.02 9.01 28.49
N SER A 318 -1.70 9.01 28.28
CA SER A 318 -0.82 10.03 28.87
C SER A 318 -1.03 11.39 28.20
N GLY A 319 -0.60 12.48 28.84
CA GLY A 319 -0.66 13.81 28.23
C GLY A 319 0.10 13.89 26.89
N GLU A 320 1.24 13.19 26.80
CA GLU A 320 2.02 13.07 25.56
C GLU A 320 1.22 12.35 24.45
N MET A 321 0.58 11.22 24.77
CA MET A 321 -0.25 10.47 23.82
C MET A 321 -1.47 11.29 23.36
N CYS A 322 -2.13 12.00 24.28
CA CYS A 322 -3.24 12.89 23.93
C CYS A 322 -2.81 14.00 22.96
N ALA A 323 -1.64 14.61 23.21
CA ALA A 323 -1.08 15.61 22.31
C ALA A 323 -0.73 15.02 20.93
N ALA A 324 -0.12 13.82 20.90
CA ALA A 324 0.21 13.10 19.66
C ALA A 324 -1.02 12.84 18.77
N LEU A 325 -2.09 12.39 19.42
CA LEU A 325 -3.33 11.99 18.77
C LEU A 325 -4.26 13.17 18.50
N ASN A 326 -3.92 14.37 18.99
CA ASN A 326 -4.77 15.55 18.96
C ASN A 326 -6.17 15.28 19.58
N VAL A 327 -6.20 14.70 20.78
CA VAL A 327 -7.41 14.30 21.49
C VAL A 327 -7.45 14.86 22.91
N THR A 328 -8.66 15.02 23.44
CA THR A 328 -8.93 15.47 24.81
C THR A 328 -9.82 14.46 25.53
N GLU A 329 -10.16 14.73 26.80
CA GLU A 329 -11.06 13.87 27.56
C GLU A 329 -12.40 13.69 26.83
N GLY A 330 -12.83 12.44 26.70
CA GLY A 330 -14.06 12.07 26.01
C GLY A 330 -13.96 11.99 24.48
N SER A 331 -12.85 12.42 23.87
CA SER A 331 -12.66 12.26 22.42
C SER A 331 -12.77 10.79 21.99
N PRO A 332 -13.41 10.50 20.85
CA PRO A 332 -13.44 9.16 20.29
C PRO A 332 -12.07 8.78 19.74
N ILE A 333 -11.67 7.54 20.01
CA ILE A 333 -10.49 6.91 19.41
C ILE A 333 -10.84 5.52 18.93
N ARG A 334 -10.00 5.01 18.03
CA ARG A 334 -10.03 3.64 17.55
C ARG A 334 -8.71 2.97 17.85
N LEU A 335 -8.78 1.69 18.20
CA LEU A 335 -7.59 0.91 18.51
C LEU A 335 -7.71 -0.56 18.13
N ILE A 336 -6.56 -1.18 17.89
CA ILE A 336 -6.42 -2.62 17.73
C ILE A 336 -5.11 -3.07 18.35
N ALA A 337 -5.08 -4.29 18.90
CA ALA A 337 -3.85 -4.89 19.37
C ALA A 337 -2.83 -5.04 18.22
N LEU A 338 -1.56 -4.81 18.54
CA LEU A 338 -0.46 -5.03 17.60
C LEU A 338 -0.31 -6.52 17.26
#